data_AF-A0A519VB73-F1
#
_entry.id   AF-A0A519VB73-F1
#
_cell.length_a   1.000
_cell.length_b   1.000
_cell.length_c   1.000
_cell.angle_alpha   90.00
_cell.angle_beta   90.00
_cell.angle_gamma   90.00
#
_symmetry.space_group_name_H-M   'P 1'
#
loop_
_entity.id
_entity.type
_entity.pdbx_description
1 polymer ?
#
loop_
_entity_poly.entity_id
_entity_poly.type
_entity_poly.pdbx_seq_one_letter_code
_entity_poly.pdbx_strand_id
1 'polypeptide(L)' 'MPWPKGEYPSSYKNLPIPLREKAVEIANAILEESGDEGIAIATGLKRARQLMKKEASAKKDKKK' A
#
# COMPACT_ATOMS: atom_id res chain seq x y z
N MET A 1 -7.98 6.37 12.94
CA MET A 1 -6.69 6.77 13.58
C MET A 1 -5.57 6.44 12.59
N PRO A 2 -4.63 7.34 12.26
CA PRO A 2 -3.55 6.99 11.32
C PRO A 2 -2.77 5.80 11.87
N TRP A 3 -2.59 4.76 11.06
CA TRP A 3 -1.89 3.55 11.49
C TRP A 3 -0.42 3.87 11.68
N PRO A 4 0.16 3.66 12.88
CA PRO A 4 1.58 3.83 13.08
C PRO A 4 2.36 2.80 12.27
N LYS A 5 3.59 3.15 11.86
CA LYS A 5 4.50 2.24 11.15
C LYS A 5 4.66 0.95 11.95
N GLY A 6 4.05 -0.15 11.48
CA GLY A 6 4.13 -1.47 12.11
C GLY A 6 2.78 -2.02 12.58
N GLU A 7 1.76 -1.18 12.71
CA GLU A 7 0.41 -1.59 13.11
C GLU A 7 -0.46 -1.68 11.86
N TYR A 8 -0.62 -2.90 11.36
CA TYR A 8 -1.26 -3.16 10.09
C TYR A 8 -2.66 -3.72 10.32
N PRO A 9 -3.68 -3.28 9.55
CA PRO A 9 -4.97 -3.97 9.54
C PRO A 9 -4.76 -5.43 9.15
N SER A 10 -5.61 -6.33 9.66
CA SER A 10 -5.50 -7.78 9.42
C SER A 10 -5.37 -8.15 7.93
N SER A 11 -5.96 -7.34 7.04
CA SER A 11 -5.86 -7.43 5.58
C SER A 11 -4.43 -7.33 5.02
N TYR A 12 -3.50 -6.71 5.76
CA TYR A 12 -2.10 -6.49 5.35
C TYR A 12 -1.12 -7.47 5.97
N LYS A 13 -1.55 -8.26 6.96
CA LYS A 13 -0.68 -9.20 7.69
C LYS A 13 -0.03 -10.26 6.80
N ASN A 14 -0.71 -10.66 5.72
CA ASN A 14 -0.23 -11.67 4.76
C ASN A 14 0.49 -11.08 3.54
N LEU A 15 0.70 -9.76 3.48
CA LEU A 15 1.33 -9.11 2.34
C LEU A 15 2.85 -8.98 2.53
N PRO A 16 3.62 -8.92 1.42
CA PRO A 16 5.05 -8.62 1.48
C PRO A 16 5.33 -7.32 2.23
N ILE A 17 6.39 -7.29 3.05
CA ILE A 17 6.85 -6.12 3.82
C ILE A 17 6.83 -4.82 2.98
N PRO A 18 7.48 -4.78 1.80
CA PRO A 18 7.49 -3.55 1.01
C PRO A 18 6.11 -3.16 0.44
N LEU A 19 5.16 -4.09 0.34
CA LEU A 19 3.81 -3.82 -0.16
C LEU A 19 2.94 -3.20 0.95
N ARG A 20 2.99 -3.77 2.16
CA ARG A 20 2.23 -3.25 3.30
C ARG A 20 2.72 -1.89 3.75
N GLU A 21 4.02 -1.60 3.68
CA GLU A 21 4.56 -0.28 4.02
C GLU A 21 4.06 0.79 3.05
N LYS A 22 4.17 0.55 1.74
CA LYS A 22 3.59 1.46 0.72
C LYS A 22 2.07 1.58 0.84
N ALA A 23 1.37 0.49 1.16
CA ALA A 23 -0.08 0.51 1.31
C ALA A 23 -0.53 1.35 2.52
N VAL A 24 0.17 1.26 3.66
CA VAL A 24 -0.11 2.06 4.86
C VAL A 24 0.17 3.54 4.63
N GLU A 25 1.26 3.88 3.92
CA GLU A 25 1.56 5.27 3.59
C GLU A 25 0.42 5.93 2.80
N ILE A 26 -0.09 5.23 1.79
CA ILE A 26 -1.21 5.72 0.97
C ILE A 26 -2.51 5.71 1.75
N ALA A 27 -2.74 4.67 2.57
CA ALA A 27 -3.93 4.58 3.39
C ALA A 27 -3.99 5.70 4.44
N ASN A 28 -2.88 6.04 5.10
CA ASN A 28 -2.81 7.13 6.07
C ASN A 28 -3.16 8.48 5.43
N ALA A 29 -2.67 8.75 4.21
CA ALA A 29 -3.04 9.97 3.48
C ALA A 29 -4.54 10.05 3.17
N ILE A 30 -5.15 8.94 2.75
CA ILE A 30 -6.60 8.88 2.47
C ILE A 30 -7.40 8.96 3.76
N LEU A 31 -6.91 8.36 4.83
CA LEU A 31 -7.55 8.38 6.14
C LEU A 31 -7.59 9.79 6.72
N GLU A 32 -6.52 10.56 6.53
CA GLU A 32 -6.45 11.96 6.95
C GLU A 32 -7.46 12.83 6.19
N GLU A 33 -7.70 12.53 4.92
CA GLU A 33 -8.63 13.28 4.07
C GLU A 33 -10.11 12.85 4.24
N SER A 34 -10.37 11.54 4.25
CA SER A 34 -11.72 10.97 4.20
C SER A 34 -12.22 10.45 5.55
N GLY A 35 -11.32 10.10 6.47
CA GLY A 35 -11.65 9.44 7.74
C GLY A 35 -12.15 8.00 7.63
N ASP A 36 -12.30 7.46 6.41
CA ASP A 36 -12.85 6.12 6.17
C ASP A 36 -11.73 5.07 6.10
N GLU A 37 -11.64 4.24 7.14
CA GLU A 37 -10.66 3.14 7.23
C GLU A 37 -10.87 2.09 6.13
N GLY A 38 -12.11 1.76 5.78
CA GLY A 38 -12.40 0.75 4.77
C GLY A 38 -11.92 1.18 3.38
N ILE A 39 -12.21 2.43 3.01
CA ILE A 39 -11.77 3.03 1.76
C ILE A 39 -10.26 3.21 1.73
N ALA A 40 -9.67 3.67 2.84
CA ALA A 40 -8.23 3.82 2.98
C ALA A 40 -7.48 2.49 2.77
N ILE A 41 -7.95 1.39 3.37
CA ILE A 41 -7.34 0.06 3.24
C ILE A 41 -7.47 -0.46 1.81
N ALA A 42 -8.67 -0.42 1.23
CA ALA A 42 -8.91 -0.93 -0.11
C ALA A 42 -8.10 -0.16 -1.16
N THR A 43 -8.07 1.17 -1.04
CA THR A 43 -7.40 2.05 -2.01
C THR A 43 -5.88 2.03 -1.82
N GLY A 44 -5.40 2.07 -0.58
CA GLY A 44 -3.98 1.99 -0.25
C GLY A 44 -3.35 0.72 -0.80
N LEU A 45 -4.02 -0.42 -0.61
CA LEU A 45 -3.58 -1.70 -1.13
C LEU A 45 -3.62 -1.78 -2.67
N LYS A 46 -4.68 -1.24 -3.28
CA LYS A 46 -4.82 -1.21 -4.74
C LYS A 46 -3.70 -0.40 -5.39
N ARG A 47 -3.39 0.79 -4.86
CA ARG A 47 -2.29 1.63 -5.37
C ARG A 47 -0.92 1.01 -5.11
N ALA A 48 -0.68 0.47 -3.92
CA ALA A 48 0.57 -0.21 -3.59
C ALA A 48 0.84 -1.39 -4.54
N ARG A 49 -0.18 -2.21 -4.84
CA ARG A 49 -0.06 -3.31 -5.80
C ARG A 49 0.24 -2.83 -7.21
N GLN A 50 -0.38 -1.74 -7.66
CA GLN A 50 -0.11 -1.16 -8.97
C GLN A 50 1.33 -0.65 -9.10
N LEU A 51 1.85 0.02 -8.07
CA LEU A 51 3.23 0.49 -8.04
C LEU A 51 4.22 -0.68 -8.11
N MET A 52 4.01 -1.73 -7.32
CA MET A 52 4.85 -2.92 -7.37
C MET A 52 4.79 -3.64 -8.71
N LYS A 53 3.60 -3.76 -9.30
CA LYS A 53 3.44 -4.36 -10.63
C LYS A 53 4.19 -3.54 -11.69
N LYS A 54 4.14 -2.21 -11.60
CA LYS A 54 4.87 -1.28 -12.49
C LYS A 54 6.39 -1.38 -12.29
N GLU A 55 6.86 -1.48 -11.05
CA GLU A 55 8.29 -1.70 -10.72
C GLU A 55 8.80 -3.05 -11.25
N ALA A 56 7.98 -4.11 -11.17
CA ALA A 56 8.31 -5.42 -11.72
C ALA A 56 8.39 -5.43 -13.26
N SER A 57 7.50 -4.71 -13.94
CA SER A 57 7.57 -4.56 -15.41
C SER A 57 8.73 -3.66 -15.85
N ALA A 58 9.06 -2.62 -15.11
CA ALA A 58 10.17 -1.72 -15.45
C ALA A 58 11.55 -2.39 -15.32
N LYS A 59 11.69 -3.41 -14.47
CA LYS A 59 12.94 -4.19 -14.35
C LYS A 59 13.20 -5.13 -15.53
N LYS A 60 12.20 -5.44 -16.37
CA LYS A 60 12.41 -6.27 -17.58
C LYS A 60 13.05 -5.51 -18.74
N ASP A 61 12.96 -4.18 -18.75
CA ASP A 61 13.42 -3.37 -19.89
C ASP A 61 14.90 -2.94 -19.76
N LYS A 62 15.47 -2.98 -18.55
CA LYS A 62 16.86 -2.55 -18.29
C LYS A 62 17.91 -3.66 -18.44
N LYS A 63 17.53 -4.84 -18.96
CA LYS A 63 18.44 -5.97 -19.23
C LYS A 63 18.38 -6.41 -20.71
N LYS A 64 18.30 -5.45 -21.63
CA LYS A 64 18.50 -5.71 -23.06
C LYS A 64 19.57 -4.79 -23.61
#